data_AF-A0A8B7DY79-F1
#
_entry.id   AF-A0A8B7DY79-F1
#
_cell.length_a   1.000
_cell.length_b   1.000
_cell.length_c   1.000
_cell.angle_alpha   90.00
_cell.angle_beta   90.00
_cell.angle_gamma   90.00
#
_symmetry.space_group_name_H-M   'P 1'
#
loop_
_entity.id
_entity.type
_entity.pdbx_description
1 polymer ?
#
loop_
_entity_poly.entity_id
_entity_poly.type
_entity_poly.pdbx_seq_one_letter_code
_entity_poly.pdbx_strand_id
1 'polypeptide(L)'
;MYFVRLHYADVKENVIDENENILPKTSTARLEELQDKADDVQLVSSNNYDIGLIKELFCTAEQIEKFVHHGPIAHPTKFRKDALPKSFTHTLFHIAMPNVEKIPRDWLTWSETKNALYCFPCRLFSKMPETHRSALSLPTGYSKPKDNKWKKLYEKISHHQSSSGHKICYVEWRRLEENLRDNTTINFLLNDNIKTEVERWRQILRRVLDVILFLGERGLAFRGDSHLIGDPKNGNFLGIMELIGHYDSILHDHLEKVKASQQSHKRMQAHYLSNDIQNEFIQCCTDKVTDVILDEREKCKHFSMIVDATPDTAHIQQNVLF
;
A
#
# COMPACT_ATOMS: atom_id res chain seq x y z
N MET A 1 -11.74 34.26 21.52
CA MET A 1 -10.50 33.46 21.58
C MET A 1 -9.46 34.30 20.86
N TYR A 2 -8.59 34.97 21.62
CA TYR A 2 -7.56 35.85 21.05
C TYR A 2 -6.34 35.01 20.72
N PHE A 3 -5.97 34.94 19.44
CA PHE A 3 -4.73 34.30 19.01
C PHE A 3 -3.55 35.26 19.24
N VAL A 4 -2.54 34.79 19.96
CA VAL A 4 -1.33 35.54 20.26
C VAL A 4 -0.45 35.59 19.00
N ARG A 5 -0.19 36.80 18.50
CA ARG A 5 0.79 37.07 17.44
C ARG A 5 2.10 37.50 18.11
N LEU A 6 3.07 36.60 18.20
CA LEU A 6 4.43 36.96 18.58
C LEU A 6 5.11 37.62 17.37
N HIS A 7 5.52 38.88 17.52
CA HIS A 7 6.36 39.57 16.55
C HIS A 7 7.80 39.06 16.69
N TYR A 8 8.37 38.54 15.60
CA TYR A 8 9.81 38.31 15.48
C TYR A 8 10.40 39.09 14.31
N ALA A 9 11.59 39.63 14.54
CA ALA A 9 12.33 40.52 13.66
C ALA A 9 13.10 39.76 12.56
N ASP A 10 13.15 40.40 11.39
CA ASP A 10 13.90 40.17 10.16
C ASP A 10 14.92 39.01 10.11
N VAL A 11 14.67 38.05 9.21
CA VAL A 11 15.71 37.24 8.56
C VAL A 11 15.46 37.24 7.05
N LYS A 12 16.50 37.60 6.31
CA LYS A 12 16.52 37.95 4.88
C LYS A 12 16.08 36.81 3.95
N GLU A 13 15.21 37.15 3.01
CA GLU A 13 14.91 36.38 1.80
C GLU A 13 16.15 36.29 0.90
N ASN A 14 16.42 35.10 0.36
CA ASN A 14 17.26 34.94 -0.83
C ASN A 14 16.40 34.32 -1.94
N VAL A 15 16.10 35.16 -2.92
CA VAL A 15 15.49 34.87 -4.22
C VAL A 15 16.54 34.20 -5.11
N ILE A 16 16.19 33.10 -5.79
CA ILE A 16 16.82 32.71 -7.06
C ILE A 16 15.72 32.26 -8.01
N ASP A 17 15.69 32.93 -9.15
CA ASP A 17 14.76 32.82 -10.26
C ASP A 17 15.25 31.84 -11.34
N GLU A 18 14.26 31.31 -12.07
CA GLU A 18 14.23 30.95 -13.50
C GLU A 18 15.03 29.77 -14.11
N ASN A 19 14.24 28.83 -14.65
CA ASN A 19 14.24 28.27 -16.01
C ASN A 19 15.57 27.90 -16.71
N GLU A 20 15.66 26.64 -17.19
CA GLU A 20 15.93 26.40 -18.62
C GLU A 20 15.53 24.98 -19.08
N ASN A 21 15.00 24.95 -20.30
CA ASN A 21 14.33 23.86 -20.97
C ASN A 21 15.18 23.53 -22.22
N ILE A 22 15.82 22.35 -22.29
CA ILE A 22 16.62 21.95 -23.45
C ILE A 22 16.36 20.48 -23.81
N LEU A 23 15.59 20.27 -24.87
CA LEU A 23 15.66 19.10 -25.74
C LEU A 23 16.68 19.36 -26.86
N PRO A 24 17.37 18.31 -27.37
CA PRO A 24 17.64 18.26 -28.80
C PRO A 24 17.18 16.95 -29.46
N LYS A 25 16.73 17.12 -30.70
CA LYS A 25 16.26 16.10 -31.64
C LYS A 25 17.43 15.38 -32.35
N THR A 26 17.11 14.14 -32.78
CA THR A 26 17.55 13.45 -34.01
C THR A 26 19.02 13.09 -34.23
N SER A 27 19.30 11.79 -34.37
CA SER A 27 20.02 11.28 -35.55
C SER A 27 19.73 9.78 -35.78
N THR A 28 18.96 9.53 -36.82
CA THR A 28 18.68 8.27 -37.52
C THR A 28 19.94 7.74 -38.22
N ALA A 29 20.94 7.29 -37.46
CA ALA A 29 22.20 6.79 -38.02
C ALA A 29 22.77 5.56 -37.27
N ARG A 30 21.95 4.85 -36.50
CA ARG A 30 22.40 3.62 -35.80
C ARG A 30 21.41 2.46 -35.87
N LEU A 31 20.52 2.51 -36.86
CA LEU A 31 19.47 1.50 -37.08
C LEU A 31 19.82 0.47 -38.17
N GLU A 32 21.04 0.49 -38.71
CA GLU A 32 21.48 -0.51 -39.72
C GLU A 32 22.60 -1.44 -39.22
N GLU A 33 23.03 -1.36 -37.96
CA GLU A 33 24.05 -2.28 -37.39
C GLU A 33 23.49 -3.32 -36.39
N LEU A 34 22.17 -3.42 -36.22
CA LEU A 34 21.52 -4.32 -35.25
C LEU A 34 20.76 -5.50 -35.88
N GLN A 35 20.86 -5.72 -37.19
CA GLN A 35 20.15 -6.81 -37.86
C GLN A 35 20.93 -8.14 -37.94
N ASP A 36 22.21 -8.21 -37.51
CA ASP A 36 23.09 -9.35 -37.83
C ASP A 36 23.71 -10.10 -36.63
N LYS A 37 23.10 -10.03 -35.44
CA LYS A 37 23.47 -10.92 -34.31
C LYS A 37 22.27 -11.49 -33.54
N ALA A 38 21.24 -11.87 -34.29
CA ALA A 38 20.30 -12.89 -33.85
C ALA A 38 20.99 -14.26 -33.98
N ASP A 39 21.78 -14.64 -32.97
CA ASP A 39 22.18 -16.01 -32.62
C ASP A 39 23.36 -15.97 -31.64
N ASP A 40 23.10 -15.57 -30.38
CA ASP A 40 23.85 -16.05 -29.20
C ASP A 40 23.19 -15.52 -27.91
N VAL A 41 22.14 -16.21 -27.43
CA VAL A 41 21.66 -16.00 -26.05
C VAL A 41 22.56 -16.84 -25.14
N GLN A 42 23.71 -16.27 -24.76
CA GLN A 42 24.52 -16.80 -23.67
C GLN A 42 23.91 -16.43 -22.32
N LEU A 43 23.74 -17.47 -21.49
CA LEU A 43 23.41 -17.43 -20.07
C LEU A 43 24.25 -16.38 -19.31
N VAL A 44 23.61 -15.39 -18.69
CA VAL A 44 24.13 -14.77 -17.46
C VAL A 44 22.98 -14.32 -16.53
N SER A 45 22.99 -14.89 -15.32
CA SER A 45 22.46 -14.43 -14.03
C SER A 45 20.96 -14.15 -13.83
N SER A 46 20.26 -15.10 -13.21
CA SER A 46 19.08 -14.83 -12.36
C SER A 46 19.00 -15.81 -11.18
N ASN A 47 20.04 -15.84 -10.34
CA ASN A 47 20.09 -16.65 -9.10
C ASN A 47 19.31 -16.03 -7.91
N ASN A 48 18.57 -14.93 -8.09
CA ASN A 48 17.90 -14.24 -6.97
C ASN A 48 16.49 -14.76 -6.61
N TYR A 49 15.88 -15.62 -7.43
CA TYR A 49 14.49 -16.08 -7.23
C TYR A 49 14.37 -17.60 -7.16
N ASP A 50 15.41 -18.31 -6.70
CA ASP A 50 15.34 -19.75 -6.44
C ASP A 50 14.57 -20.03 -5.14
N ILE A 51 13.46 -20.76 -5.26
CA ILE A 51 12.61 -21.22 -4.16
C ILE A 51 13.40 -22.02 -3.11
N GLY A 52 14.47 -22.70 -3.54
CA GLY A 52 15.36 -23.43 -2.64
C GLY A 52 16.07 -22.53 -1.63
N LEU A 53 16.21 -21.23 -1.88
CA LEU A 53 16.87 -20.28 -0.98
C LEU A 53 16.02 -19.92 0.25
N ILE A 54 14.70 -20.13 0.20
CA ILE A 54 13.80 -19.86 1.32
C ILE A 54 14.15 -20.84 2.45
N LYS A 55 14.62 -20.31 3.59
CA LYS A 55 15.00 -21.12 4.76
C LYS A 55 13.81 -21.32 5.70
N GLU A 56 12.89 -20.35 5.78
CA GLU A 56 11.74 -20.41 6.67
C GLU A 56 10.71 -21.46 6.21
N LEU A 57 9.99 -22.05 7.15
CA LEU A 57 8.89 -22.98 6.83
C LEU A 57 7.69 -22.25 6.20
N PHE A 58 7.43 -21.02 6.64
CA PHE A 58 6.35 -20.16 6.14
C PHE A 58 6.95 -18.93 5.45
N CYS A 59 6.37 -18.54 4.31
CA CYS A 59 6.76 -17.33 3.60
C CYS A 59 5.93 -16.15 4.10
N THR A 60 6.53 -14.96 4.15
CA THR A 60 5.79 -13.70 4.38
C THR A 60 5.02 -13.29 3.13
N ALA A 61 3.98 -12.46 3.29
CA ALA A 61 3.17 -11.98 2.17
C ALA A 61 4.00 -11.28 1.09
N GLU A 62 4.94 -10.41 1.49
CA GLU A 62 5.84 -9.71 0.57
C GLU A 62 6.75 -10.67 -0.22
N GLN A 63 7.23 -11.75 0.42
CA GLN A 63 8.03 -12.76 -0.26
C GLN A 63 7.17 -13.51 -1.28
N ILE A 64 5.95 -13.94 -0.91
CA ILE A 64 5.04 -14.65 -1.78
C ILE A 64 4.73 -13.83 -3.04
N GLU A 65 4.39 -12.55 -2.89
CA GLU A 65 4.13 -11.65 -4.02
C GLU A 65 5.34 -11.51 -4.94
N LYS A 66 6.54 -11.33 -4.38
CA LYS A 66 7.79 -11.26 -5.18
C LYS A 66 8.04 -12.54 -5.98
N PHE A 67 7.88 -13.71 -5.37
CA PHE A 67 8.09 -14.99 -6.07
C PHE A 67 7.02 -15.24 -7.13
N VAL A 68 5.75 -14.92 -6.86
CA VAL A 68 4.67 -15.09 -7.85
C VAL A 68 4.81 -14.12 -9.01
N HIS A 69 5.27 -12.89 -8.77
CA HIS A 69 5.54 -11.91 -9.82
C HIS A 69 6.63 -12.38 -10.80
N HIS A 70 7.69 -13.04 -10.31
CA HIS A 70 8.78 -13.56 -11.15
C HIS A 70 8.45 -14.92 -11.79
N GLY A 71 7.54 -15.68 -11.18
CA GLY A 71 7.12 -16.99 -11.63
C GLY A 71 8.13 -18.12 -11.33
N PRO A 72 7.75 -19.38 -11.57
CA PRO A 72 8.63 -20.53 -11.42
C PRO A 72 9.81 -20.46 -12.41
N ILE A 73 11.03 -20.72 -11.92
CA ILE A 73 12.23 -20.79 -12.76
C ILE A 73 12.06 -21.89 -13.81
N ALA A 74 12.36 -21.56 -15.07
CA ALA A 74 12.34 -22.50 -16.18
C ALA A 74 13.30 -23.67 -15.92
N HIS A 75 12.87 -24.88 -16.28
CA HIS A 75 13.66 -26.09 -16.05
C HIS A 75 15.02 -26.04 -16.77
N PRO A 76 16.11 -26.44 -16.11
CA PRO A 76 17.41 -26.51 -16.77
C PRO A 76 17.41 -27.55 -17.89
N THR A 77 18.07 -27.22 -19.00
CA THR A 77 18.18 -28.09 -20.18
C THR A 77 19.06 -29.32 -19.96
N LYS A 78 19.87 -29.35 -18.89
CA LYS A 78 20.75 -30.48 -18.53
C LYS A 78 20.66 -30.78 -17.03
N PHE A 79 20.03 -31.91 -16.68
CA PHE A 79 20.07 -32.45 -15.32
C PHE A 79 21.38 -33.23 -15.08
N ARG A 80 21.93 -33.16 -13.87
CA ARG A 80 23.15 -33.90 -13.49
C ARG A 80 22.91 -35.40 -13.66
N LYS A 81 23.71 -36.05 -14.51
CA LYS A 81 23.58 -37.48 -14.84
C LYS A 81 23.87 -38.35 -13.61
N ASP A 82 23.09 -39.41 -13.44
CA ASP A 82 23.30 -40.43 -12.40
C ASP A 82 24.61 -41.22 -12.62
N ALA A 83 25.14 -41.82 -11.55
CA ALA A 83 26.30 -42.72 -11.59
C ALA A 83 26.00 -44.10 -12.23
N LEU A 84 24.74 -44.33 -12.66
CA LEU A 84 24.30 -45.44 -13.51
C LEU A 84 23.72 -44.85 -14.80
N PRO A 85 23.75 -45.56 -15.95
CA PRO A 85 23.36 -45.02 -17.26
C PRO A 85 21.83 -44.96 -17.41
N LYS A 86 21.13 -44.33 -16.46
CA LYS A 86 19.70 -44.01 -16.56
C LYS A 86 19.53 -42.53 -16.27
N SER A 87 19.25 -41.78 -17.34
CA SER A 87 19.00 -40.35 -17.28
C SER A 87 17.78 -40.05 -16.41
N PHE A 88 17.87 -38.98 -15.62
CA PHE A 88 16.72 -38.32 -15.01
C PHE A 88 15.61 -38.14 -16.06
N THR A 89 14.42 -38.67 -15.79
CA THR A 89 13.36 -38.75 -16.79
C THR A 89 12.67 -37.40 -16.96
N HIS A 90 12.92 -36.71 -18.07
CA HIS A 90 12.17 -35.51 -18.50
C HIS A 90 10.63 -35.72 -18.53
N THR A 91 10.18 -36.98 -18.51
CA THR A 91 8.77 -37.37 -18.41
C THR A 91 8.12 -36.99 -17.07
N LEU A 92 8.90 -36.71 -16.01
CA LEU A 92 8.37 -36.30 -14.71
C LEU A 92 7.68 -34.92 -14.74
N PHE A 93 8.14 -34.02 -15.63
CA PHE A 93 7.56 -32.68 -15.79
C PHE A 93 6.31 -32.67 -16.66
N HIS A 94 5.83 -33.81 -17.13
CA HIS A 94 4.66 -33.90 -18.00
C HIS A 94 3.63 -34.88 -17.43
N ILE A 95 2.36 -34.56 -17.62
CA ILE A 95 1.23 -35.47 -17.38
C ILE A 95 0.88 -36.11 -18.72
N ALA A 96 0.93 -37.44 -18.80
CA ALA A 96 0.38 -38.16 -19.93
C ALA A 96 -1.13 -38.33 -19.73
N MET A 97 -1.92 -37.72 -20.60
CA MET A 97 -3.37 -37.83 -20.60
C MET A 97 -3.83 -39.13 -21.27
N PRO A 98 -5.06 -39.61 -21.01
CA PRO A 98 -5.62 -40.81 -21.66
C PRO A 98 -5.68 -40.71 -23.20
N ASN A 99 -5.72 -39.48 -23.73
CA ASN A 99 -5.68 -39.16 -25.16
C ASN A 99 -4.24 -39.03 -25.72
N VAL A 100 -3.21 -39.46 -24.98
CA VAL A 100 -1.77 -39.40 -25.34
C VAL A 100 -1.16 -37.99 -25.34
N GLU A 101 -1.95 -36.94 -25.09
CA GLU A 101 -1.43 -35.57 -24.94
C GLU A 101 -0.56 -35.43 -23.68
N LYS A 102 0.48 -34.60 -23.78
CA LYS A 102 1.42 -34.35 -22.68
C LYS A 102 1.28 -32.90 -22.22
N ILE A 103 0.75 -32.70 -21.01
CA ILE A 103 0.61 -31.37 -20.40
C ILE A 103 1.78 -31.13 -19.45
N PRO A 104 2.52 -30.00 -19.57
CA PRO A 104 3.60 -29.67 -18.66
C PRO A 104 3.07 -29.37 -17.24
N ARG A 105 3.84 -29.76 -16.22
CA ARG A 105 3.60 -29.47 -14.80
C ARG A 105 4.24 -28.13 -14.44
N ASP A 106 3.55 -27.06 -14.77
CA ASP A 106 3.88 -25.67 -14.40
C ASP A 106 4.24 -25.42 -12.93
N TRP A 107 3.68 -26.21 -12.00
CA TRP A 107 3.89 -26.07 -10.56
C TRP A 107 5.15 -26.76 -10.03
N LEU A 108 5.76 -27.65 -10.79
CA LEU A 108 6.95 -28.39 -10.36
C LEU A 108 8.18 -27.56 -10.75
N THR A 109 9.08 -27.28 -9.81
CA THR A 109 10.28 -26.47 -10.08
C THR A 109 11.52 -27.19 -9.56
N TRP A 110 12.64 -27.01 -10.27
CA TRP A 110 13.94 -27.53 -9.87
C TRP A 110 14.80 -26.40 -9.31
N SER A 111 15.37 -26.61 -8.12
CA SER A 111 16.35 -25.71 -7.54
C SER A 111 17.75 -26.22 -7.83
N GLU A 112 18.56 -25.45 -8.55
CA GLU A 112 19.96 -25.78 -8.81
C GLU A 112 20.82 -25.65 -7.56
N THR A 113 20.51 -24.67 -6.69
CA THR A 113 21.28 -24.42 -5.46
C THR A 113 21.20 -25.58 -4.47
N LYS A 114 20.02 -26.21 -4.36
CA LYS A 114 19.79 -27.36 -3.47
C LYS A 114 19.78 -28.72 -4.18
N ASN A 115 19.84 -28.75 -5.52
CA ASN A 115 19.77 -29.96 -6.32
C ASN A 115 18.54 -30.83 -5.95
N ALA A 116 17.38 -30.18 -5.83
CA ALA A 116 16.15 -30.75 -5.30
C ALA A 116 14.89 -30.27 -6.04
N LEU A 117 13.84 -31.09 -6.02
CA LEU A 117 12.52 -30.76 -6.57
C LEU A 117 11.62 -30.09 -5.53
N TYR A 118 10.90 -29.06 -5.99
CA TYR A 118 9.94 -28.30 -5.21
C TYR A 118 8.60 -28.21 -5.92
N CYS A 119 7.53 -28.13 -5.14
CA CYS A 119 6.23 -27.71 -5.61
C CYS A 119 6.08 -26.22 -5.33
N PHE A 120 6.12 -25.40 -6.36
CA PHE A 120 6.04 -23.94 -6.31
C PHE A 120 4.87 -23.45 -5.43
N PRO A 121 3.60 -23.81 -5.72
CA PRO A 121 2.46 -23.33 -4.93
C PRO A 121 2.49 -23.84 -3.49
N CYS A 122 2.84 -25.12 -3.27
CA CYS A 122 2.83 -25.68 -1.92
C CYS A 122 3.99 -25.15 -1.05
N ARG A 123 5.08 -24.67 -1.65
CA ARG A 123 6.17 -24.06 -0.88
C ARG A 123 5.80 -22.65 -0.41
N LEU A 124 5.07 -21.90 -1.23
CA LEU A 124 4.69 -20.51 -0.95
C LEU A 124 3.44 -20.41 -0.06
N PHE A 125 2.40 -21.19 -0.35
CA PHE A 125 1.06 -20.99 0.24
C PHE A 125 0.66 -22.03 1.30
N SER A 126 1.46 -23.07 1.52
CA SER A 126 1.09 -24.09 2.51
C SER A 126 1.11 -23.52 3.93
N LYS A 127 -0.01 -23.68 4.62
CA LYS A 127 -0.17 -23.35 6.06
C LYS A 127 -0.07 -24.59 6.96
N MET A 128 0.17 -25.76 6.39
CA MET A 128 0.27 -27.01 7.16
C MET A 128 1.54 -27.01 8.01
N PRO A 129 1.53 -27.63 9.20
CA PRO A 129 2.75 -27.89 9.96
C PRO A 129 3.63 -28.89 9.20
N GLU A 130 4.93 -28.89 9.50
CA GLU A 130 5.95 -29.69 8.80
C GLU A 130 5.61 -31.18 8.69
N THR A 131 5.00 -31.76 9.73
CA THR A 131 4.61 -33.18 9.79
C THR A 131 3.58 -33.60 8.74
N HIS A 132 2.76 -32.66 8.27
CA HIS A 132 1.70 -32.92 7.29
C HIS A 132 2.04 -32.40 5.88
N ARG A 133 3.24 -31.84 5.69
CA ARG A 133 3.70 -31.34 4.39
C ARG A 133 4.29 -32.45 3.53
N SER A 134 4.14 -32.27 2.21
CA SER A 134 4.88 -33.08 1.26
C SER A 134 6.36 -32.73 1.28
N ALA A 135 7.23 -33.69 0.97
CA ALA A 135 8.66 -33.43 0.82
C ALA A 135 8.98 -32.35 -0.25
N LEU A 136 8.07 -32.14 -1.22
CA LEU A 136 8.18 -31.11 -2.25
C LEU A 136 7.89 -29.68 -1.74
N SER A 137 7.27 -29.56 -0.55
CA SER A 137 6.91 -28.27 0.06
C SER A 137 7.79 -27.88 1.25
N LEU A 138 8.72 -28.75 1.64
CA LEU A 138 9.65 -28.50 2.74
C LEU A 138 10.86 -27.68 2.27
N PRO A 139 11.51 -26.90 3.15
CA PRO A 139 12.72 -26.14 2.82
C PRO A 139 13.85 -27.03 2.27
N THR A 140 13.90 -28.30 2.68
CA THR A 140 14.88 -29.31 2.22
C THR A 140 14.65 -29.78 0.79
N GLY A 141 13.42 -29.66 0.28
CA GLY A 141 13.03 -30.16 -1.03
C GLY A 141 13.12 -31.68 -1.16
N TYR A 142 12.68 -32.21 -2.30
CA TYR A 142 12.91 -33.61 -2.62
C TYR A 142 14.23 -33.78 -3.37
N SER A 143 15.29 -34.11 -2.63
CA SER A 143 16.59 -34.50 -3.18
C SER A 143 16.78 -36.02 -3.15
N LYS A 144 17.70 -36.52 -3.99
CA LYS A 144 17.95 -37.94 -4.22
C LYS A 144 17.98 -38.76 -2.90
N PRO A 145 17.10 -39.77 -2.72
CA PRO A 145 17.21 -40.67 -1.58
C PRO A 145 18.51 -41.48 -1.67
N LYS A 146 19.14 -41.76 -0.52
CA LYS A 146 20.30 -42.66 -0.39
C LYS A 146 20.08 -44.03 -1.08
N ASP A 147 18.82 -44.43 -1.29
CA ASP A 147 18.41 -45.71 -1.89
C ASP A 147 18.04 -45.65 -3.39
N ASN A 148 18.37 -44.57 -4.12
CA ASN A 148 18.36 -44.53 -5.59
C ASN A 148 17.01 -44.82 -6.30
N LYS A 149 15.85 -44.59 -5.64
CA LYS A 149 14.52 -44.92 -6.22
C LYS A 149 13.72 -43.71 -6.70
N TRP A 150 14.16 -43.11 -7.81
CA TRP A 150 13.37 -42.13 -8.58
C TRP A 150 12.03 -42.70 -9.09
N LYS A 151 11.90 -44.03 -9.24
CA LYS A 151 10.63 -44.67 -9.67
C LYS A 151 9.46 -44.38 -8.72
N LYS A 152 9.70 -44.35 -7.41
CA LYS A 152 8.66 -44.03 -6.41
C LYS A 152 8.27 -42.55 -6.43
N LEU A 153 9.07 -41.69 -7.07
CA LEU A 153 8.78 -40.26 -7.17
C LEU A 153 7.57 -40.01 -8.08
N TYR A 154 7.41 -40.77 -9.16
CA TYR A 154 6.27 -40.61 -10.07
C TYR A 154 4.94 -40.83 -9.34
N GLU A 155 4.84 -41.91 -8.58
CA GLU A 155 3.67 -42.22 -7.73
C GLU A 155 3.44 -41.14 -6.66
N LYS A 156 4.52 -40.68 -6.00
CA LYS A 156 4.44 -39.62 -4.99
C LYS A 156 4.00 -38.27 -5.55
N ILE A 157 4.47 -37.89 -6.74
CA ILE A 157 4.06 -36.68 -7.45
C ILE A 157 2.59 -36.77 -7.82
N SER A 158 2.15 -37.91 -8.35
CA SER A 158 0.74 -38.13 -8.70
C SER A 158 -0.17 -38.02 -7.47
N HIS A 159 0.23 -38.65 -6.35
CA HIS A 159 -0.52 -38.57 -5.11
C HIS A 159 -0.54 -37.15 -4.54
N HIS A 160 0.60 -36.44 -4.55
CA HIS A 160 0.69 -35.05 -4.14
C HIS A 160 -0.22 -34.14 -4.97
N GLN A 161 -0.20 -34.28 -6.30
CA GLN A 161 -1.06 -33.51 -7.20
C GLN A 161 -2.55 -33.73 -6.90
N SER A 162 -2.93 -34.98 -6.58
CA SER A 162 -4.32 -35.30 -6.23
C SER A 162 -4.74 -34.79 -4.84
N SER A 163 -3.78 -34.45 -3.97
CA SER A 163 -4.05 -34.03 -2.59
C SER A 163 -4.82 -32.70 -2.54
N SER A 164 -5.72 -32.58 -1.55
CA SER A 164 -6.47 -31.34 -1.30
C SER A 164 -5.56 -30.16 -1.00
N GLY A 165 -4.48 -30.39 -0.22
CA GLY A 165 -3.49 -29.38 0.11
C GLY A 165 -2.81 -28.76 -1.12
N HIS A 166 -2.46 -29.58 -2.12
CA HIS A 166 -1.91 -29.07 -3.37
C HIS A 166 -2.92 -28.25 -4.16
N LYS A 167 -4.15 -28.77 -4.33
CA LYS A 167 -5.21 -28.08 -5.08
C LYS A 167 -5.53 -26.71 -4.50
N ILE A 168 -5.62 -26.59 -3.18
CA ILE A 168 -5.85 -25.30 -2.51
C ILE A 168 -4.68 -24.35 -2.78
N CYS A 169 -3.43 -24.78 -2.56
CA CYS A 169 -2.27 -23.93 -2.80
C CYS A 169 -2.14 -23.51 -4.28
N TYR A 170 -2.49 -24.41 -5.21
CA TYR A 170 -2.45 -24.15 -6.64
C TYR A 170 -3.48 -23.09 -7.05
N VAL A 171 -4.72 -23.17 -6.52
CA VAL A 171 -5.75 -22.16 -6.75
C VAL A 171 -5.32 -20.80 -6.20
N GLU A 172 -4.77 -20.75 -4.98
CA GLU A 172 -4.28 -19.50 -4.38
C GLU A 172 -3.13 -18.88 -5.20
N TRP A 173 -2.22 -19.70 -5.72
CA TRP A 173 -1.16 -19.24 -6.61
C TRP A 173 -1.72 -18.64 -7.91
N ARG A 174 -2.63 -19.35 -8.61
CA ARG A 174 -3.23 -18.84 -9.85
C ARG A 174 -4.02 -17.56 -9.63
N ARG A 175 -4.77 -17.47 -8.53
CA ARG A 175 -5.45 -16.23 -8.13
C ARG A 175 -4.48 -15.08 -7.94
N LEU A 176 -3.37 -15.28 -7.23
CA LEU A 176 -2.39 -14.21 -7.03
C LEU A 176 -1.67 -13.82 -8.33
N GLU A 177 -1.36 -14.80 -9.18
CA GLU A 177 -0.74 -14.55 -10.49
C GLU A 177 -1.66 -13.74 -11.41
N GLU A 178 -2.95 -14.10 -11.50
CA GLU A 178 -3.97 -13.33 -12.22
C GLU A 178 -4.12 -11.92 -11.61
N ASN A 179 -4.17 -11.81 -10.28
CA ASN A 179 -4.25 -10.51 -9.59
C ASN A 179 -3.08 -9.58 -9.96
N LEU A 180 -1.86 -10.12 -10.04
CA LEU A 180 -0.67 -9.34 -10.37
C LEU A 180 -0.57 -9.00 -11.87
N ARG A 181 -1.11 -9.85 -12.75
CA ARG A 181 -1.11 -9.61 -14.20
C ARG A 181 -2.15 -8.58 -14.62
N ASP A 182 -3.37 -8.71 -14.10
CA ASP A 182 -4.50 -8.03 -14.71
C ASP A 182 -4.89 -6.75 -13.98
N ASN A 183 -4.37 -6.44 -12.78
CA ASN A 183 -4.76 -5.24 -11.99
C ASN A 183 -6.30 -4.99 -11.96
N THR A 184 -7.14 -6.01 -12.15
CA THR A 184 -8.58 -5.82 -12.46
C THR A 184 -9.51 -6.69 -11.62
N THR A 185 -8.97 -7.48 -10.70
CA THR A 185 -9.82 -8.26 -9.78
C THR A 185 -10.66 -7.32 -8.91
N ILE A 186 -11.82 -7.79 -8.44
CA ILE A 186 -12.70 -7.10 -7.47
C ILE A 186 -11.90 -6.48 -6.32
N ASN A 187 -10.85 -7.16 -5.84
CA ASN A 187 -9.97 -6.64 -4.78
C ASN A 187 -9.16 -5.40 -5.21
N PHE A 188 -8.69 -5.33 -6.45
CA PHE A 188 -8.02 -4.14 -6.96
C PHE A 188 -9.01 -2.98 -7.11
N LEU A 189 -10.17 -3.22 -7.75
CA LEU A 189 -11.21 -2.20 -7.89
C LEU A 189 -11.70 -1.70 -6.53
N LEU A 190 -11.86 -2.59 -5.55
CA LEU A 190 -12.21 -2.22 -4.18
C LEU A 190 -11.10 -1.39 -3.52
N ASN A 191 -9.84 -1.80 -3.66
CA ASN A 191 -8.71 -1.07 -3.10
C ASN A 191 -8.53 0.30 -3.76
N ASP A 192 -8.76 0.41 -5.06
CA ASP A 192 -8.74 1.66 -5.81
C ASP A 192 -9.86 2.59 -5.32
N ASN A 193 -11.09 2.08 -5.19
CA ASN A 193 -12.21 2.83 -4.60
C ASN A 193 -11.91 3.29 -3.17
N ILE A 194 -11.27 2.46 -2.35
CA ILE A 194 -10.86 2.85 -1.00
C ILE A 194 -9.84 3.99 -1.07
N LYS A 195 -8.84 3.90 -1.96
CA LYS A 195 -7.82 4.95 -2.13
C LYS A 195 -8.42 6.26 -2.62
N THR A 196 -9.33 6.20 -3.58
CA THR A 196 -10.01 7.40 -4.10
C THR A 196 -10.87 8.06 -3.03
N GLU A 197 -11.62 7.29 -2.22
CA GLU A 197 -12.36 7.84 -1.08
C GLU A 197 -11.43 8.40 0.01
N VAL A 198 -10.31 7.74 0.32
CA VAL A 198 -9.31 8.26 1.28
C VAL A 198 -8.79 9.61 0.80
N GLU A 199 -8.45 9.74 -0.48
CA GLU A 199 -7.97 11.01 -1.02
C GLU A 199 -9.08 12.07 -1.03
N ARG A 200 -10.31 11.70 -1.39
CA ARG A 200 -11.49 12.58 -1.31
C ARG A 200 -11.67 13.15 0.11
N TRP A 201 -11.59 12.31 1.13
CA TRP A 201 -11.71 12.74 2.52
C TRP A 201 -10.54 13.61 2.96
N ARG A 202 -9.30 13.30 2.57
CA ARG A 202 -8.15 14.17 2.84
C ARG A 202 -8.35 15.57 2.26
N GLN A 203 -8.86 15.66 1.04
CA GLN A 203 -9.16 16.93 0.40
C GLN A 203 -10.21 17.71 1.21
N ILE A 204 -11.31 17.08 1.60
CA ILE A 204 -12.35 17.73 2.43
C ILE A 204 -11.80 18.20 3.78
N LEU A 205 -11.06 17.34 4.48
CA LEU A 205 -10.49 17.66 5.80
C LEU A 205 -9.45 18.77 5.74
N ARG A 206 -8.67 18.89 4.65
CA ARG A 206 -7.77 20.03 4.44
C ARG A 206 -8.54 21.35 4.41
N ARG A 207 -9.65 21.41 3.65
CA ARG A 207 -10.50 22.61 3.57
C ARG A 207 -11.12 22.95 4.92
N VAL A 208 -11.59 21.93 5.66
CA VAL A 208 -12.08 22.11 7.04
C VAL A 208 -11.01 22.76 7.92
N LEU A 209 -9.78 22.23 7.88
CA LEU A 209 -8.66 22.77 8.65
C LEU A 209 -8.33 24.21 8.22
N ASP A 210 -8.26 24.49 6.92
CA ASP A 210 -7.95 25.82 6.39
C ASP A 210 -8.98 26.87 6.85
N VAL A 211 -10.27 26.52 6.85
CA VAL A 211 -11.33 27.41 7.36
C VAL A 211 -11.20 27.61 8.87
N ILE A 212 -10.87 26.57 9.63
CA ILE A 212 -10.66 26.67 11.08
C ILE A 212 -9.49 27.61 11.40
N LEU A 213 -8.37 27.46 10.69
CA LEU A 213 -7.21 28.33 10.83
C LEU A 213 -7.55 29.78 10.45
N PHE A 214 -8.23 29.97 9.32
CA PHE A 214 -8.66 31.29 8.85
C PHE A 214 -9.51 32.05 9.88
N LEU A 215 -10.49 31.34 10.48
CA LEU A 215 -11.37 31.90 11.50
C LEU A 215 -10.60 32.18 12.80
N GLY A 216 -9.73 31.26 13.21
CA GLY A 216 -8.87 31.41 14.38
C GLY A 216 -7.97 32.64 14.28
N GLU A 217 -7.20 32.75 13.20
CA GLU A 217 -6.29 33.88 12.94
C GLU A 217 -6.98 35.25 12.99
N ARG A 218 -8.25 35.30 12.58
CA ARG A 218 -9.04 36.55 12.53
C ARG A 218 -9.92 36.78 13.76
N GLY A 219 -9.91 35.84 14.72
CA GLY A 219 -10.77 35.90 15.90
C GLY A 219 -12.26 35.87 15.57
N LEU A 220 -12.65 35.27 14.43
CA LEU A 220 -14.04 35.19 14.00
C LEU A 220 -14.78 34.06 14.72
N ALA A 221 -16.06 34.29 15.04
CA ALA A 221 -16.91 33.26 15.60
C ALA A 221 -17.11 32.12 14.59
N PHE A 222 -17.02 30.87 15.03
CA PHE A 222 -17.18 29.70 14.16
C PHE A 222 -18.65 29.37 13.90
N ARG A 223 -19.46 29.48 14.96
CA ARG A 223 -20.82 28.96 15.04
C ARG A 223 -21.85 30.07 14.90
N GLY A 224 -23.03 29.70 14.42
CA GLY A 224 -24.24 30.51 14.48
C GLY A 224 -25.35 29.76 15.21
N ASP A 225 -26.57 30.30 15.11
CA ASP A 225 -27.76 29.74 15.77
C ASP A 225 -28.24 28.42 15.12
N SER A 226 -27.79 28.13 13.90
CA SER A 226 -28.15 26.94 13.13
C SER A 226 -26.95 26.04 12.85
N HIS A 227 -27.22 24.77 12.60
CA HIS A 227 -26.23 23.77 12.17
C HIS A 227 -26.58 23.18 10.78
N LEU A 228 -27.57 23.78 10.11
CA LEU A 228 -28.08 23.33 8.83
C LEU A 228 -27.31 23.95 7.67
N ILE A 229 -27.03 23.15 6.64
CA ILE A 229 -26.43 23.64 5.40
C ILE A 229 -27.50 24.41 4.61
N GLY A 230 -27.14 25.62 4.17
CA GLY A 230 -27.98 26.57 3.44
C GLY A 230 -28.83 27.48 4.32
N ASP A 231 -28.69 27.41 5.65
CA ASP A 231 -29.34 28.35 6.57
C ASP A 231 -28.45 29.59 6.77
N PRO A 232 -28.94 30.82 6.53
CA PRO A 232 -28.17 32.05 6.76
C PRO A 232 -27.62 32.20 8.20
N LYS A 233 -28.18 31.48 9.17
CA LYS A 233 -27.75 31.52 10.58
C LYS A 233 -26.79 30.39 10.96
N ASN A 234 -26.21 29.67 10.00
CA ASN A 234 -25.35 28.51 10.27
C ASN A 234 -23.91 28.84 10.70
N GLY A 235 -23.59 30.13 10.85
CA GLY A 235 -22.30 30.61 11.36
C GLY A 235 -21.23 30.73 10.28
N ASN A 236 -20.10 31.36 10.63
CA ASN A 236 -19.06 31.63 9.64
C ASN A 236 -18.38 30.36 9.12
N PHE A 237 -18.25 29.31 9.94
CA PHE A 237 -17.63 28.07 9.49
C PHE A 237 -18.43 27.44 8.35
N LEU A 238 -19.73 27.19 8.53
CA LEU A 238 -20.56 26.58 7.49
C LEU A 238 -20.77 27.51 6.30
N GLY A 239 -20.94 28.82 6.54
CA GLY A 239 -21.06 29.81 5.47
C GLY A 239 -19.80 29.90 4.58
N ILE A 240 -18.59 29.81 5.16
CA ILE A 240 -17.35 29.78 4.37
C ILE A 240 -17.23 28.45 3.63
N MET A 241 -17.59 27.33 4.25
CA MET A 241 -17.58 26.02 3.57
C MET A 241 -18.52 26.03 2.35
N GLU A 242 -19.71 26.62 2.46
CA GLU A 242 -20.63 26.84 1.35
C GLU A 242 -20.03 27.74 0.26
N LEU A 243 -19.37 28.83 0.66
CA LEU A 243 -18.67 29.72 -0.27
C LEU A 243 -17.59 28.98 -1.07
N ILE A 244 -16.75 28.17 -0.40
CA ILE A 244 -15.71 27.37 -1.07
C ILE A 244 -16.36 26.31 -1.97
N GLY A 245 -17.47 25.72 -1.53
CA GLY A 245 -18.25 24.75 -2.31
C GLY A 245 -18.82 25.30 -3.61
N HIS A 246 -18.86 26.63 -3.83
CA HIS A 246 -19.19 27.18 -5.15
C HIS A 246 -18.08 26.99 -6.19
N TYR A 247 -16.82 26.90 -5.74
CA TYR A 247 -15.65 26.82 -6.61
C TYR A 247 -14.97 25.45 -6.57
N ASP A 248 -15.29 24.64 -5.56
CA ASP A 248 -14.72 23.33 -5.34
C ASP A 248 -15.76 22.22 -5.49
N SER A 249 -15.66 21.43 -6.56
CA SER A 249 -16.63 20.36 -6.86
C SER A 249 -16.65 19.24 -5.82
N ILE A 250 -15.50 18.90 -5.23
CA ILE A 250 -15.41 17.83 -4.21
C ILE A 250 -16.16 18.26 -2.95
N LEU A 251 -15.97 19.51 -2.54
CA LEU A 251 -16.67 20.07 -1.39
C LEU A 251 -18.15 20.30 -1.68
N HIS A 252 -18.49 20.77 -2.90
CA HIS A 252 -19.86 20.92 -3.36
C HIS A 252 -20.67 19.63 -3.20
N ASP A 253 -20.16 18.53 -3.79
CA ASP A 253 -20.81 17.22 -3.73
C ASP A 253 -20.96 16.71 -2.29
N HIS A 254 -19.99 17.01 -1.43
CA HIS A 254 -20.07 16.67 -0.02
C HIS A 254 -21.17 17.46 0.71
N LEU A 255 -21.24 18.77 0.50
CA LEU A 255 -22.25 19.63 1.13
C LEU A 255 -23.66 19.26 0.68
N GLU A 256 -23.88 18.96 -0.60
CA GLU A 256 -25.19 18.49 -1.09
C GLU A 256 -25.60 17.16 -0.47
N LYS A 257 -24.66 16.20 -0.29
CA LYS A 257 -24.93 14.95 0.45
C LYS A 257 -25.31 15.20 1.91
N VAL A 258 -24.62 16.13 2.58
CA VAL A 258 -24.93 16.52 3.97
C VAL A 258 -26.32 17.15 4.04
N LYS A 259 -26.62 18.09 3.14
CA LYS A 259 -27.91 18.78 3.06
C LYS A 259 -29.06 17.81 2.80
N ALA A 260 -28.90 16.87 1.86
CA ALA A 260 -29.88 15.82 1.60
C ALA A 260 -30.10 14.90 2.82
N SER A 261 -29.04 14.57 3.55
CA SER A 261 -29.12 13.82 4.82
C SER A 261 -29.88 14.59 5.90
N GLN A 262 -29.63 15.90 6.04
CA GLN A 262 -30.34 16.77 6.97
C GLN A 262 -31.84 16.88 6.63
N GLN A 263 -32.18 17.08 5.36
CA GLN A 263 -33.56 17.19 4.88
C GLN A 263 -34.34 15.88 5.01
N SER A 264 -33.71 14.74 4.75
CA SER A 264 -34.36 13.42 4.85
C SER A 264 -34.38 12.85 6.26
N HIS A 265 -33.83 13.57 7.25
CA HIS A 265 -33.62 13.11 8.63
C HIS A 265 -32.90 11.76 8.74
N LYS A 266 -32.15 11.35 7.69
CA LYS A 266 -31.33 10.15 7.71
C LYS A 266 -29.97 10.49 8.27
N ARG A 267 -29.57 9.82 9.34
CA ARG A 267 -28.23 10.02 9.94
C ARG A 267 -27.14 9.56 8.97
N MET A 268 -26.30 10.49 8.53
CA MET A 268 -25.05 10.16 7.85
C MET A 268 -24.02 9.69 8.88
N GLN A 269 -23.24 8.66 8.54
CA GLN A 269 -22.27 8.06 9.46
C GLN A 269 -21.16 9.05 9.87
N ALA A 270 -20.61 9.81 8.91
CA ALA A 270 -19.63 10.85 9.17
C ALA A 270 -19.72 11.96 8.11
N HIS A 271 -19.73 13.21 8.57
CA HIS A 271 -19.67 14.37 7.66
C HIS A 271 -18.62 15.43 8.02
N TYR A 272 -18.06 15.38 9.23
CA TYR A 272 -16.95 16.22 9.68
C TYR A 272 -17.19 17.75 9.65
N LEU A 273 -18.46 18.18 9.61
CA LEU A 273 -18.84 19.60 9.66
C LEU A 273 -19.51 20.00 10.98
N SER A 274 -19.70 19.05 11.91
CA SER A 274 -20.36 19.31 13.19
C SER A 274 -19.46 20.12 14.13
N ASN A 275 -20.10 20.74 15.12
CA ASN A 275 -19.42 21.50 16.16
C ASN A 275 -18.41 20.68 16.97
N ASP A 276 -18.71 19.39 17.20
CA ASP A 276 -17.83 18.48 17.92
C ASP A 276 -16.53 18.24 17.14
N ILE A 277 -16.64 18.03 15.84
CA ILE A 277 -15.47 17.86 14.97
C ILE A 277 -14.67 19.15 14.87
N GLN A 278 -15.34 20.31 14.77
CA GLN A 278 -14.64 21.60 14.84
C GLN A 278 -13.81 21.71 16.14
N ASN A 279 -14.38 21.32 17.28
CA ASN A 279 -13.66 21.30 18.56
C ASN A 279 -12.45 20.37 18.55
N GLU A 280 -12.56 19.18 17.95
CA GLU A 280 -11.42 18.26 17.82
C GLU A 280 -10.29 18.87 17.00
N PHE A 281 -10.59 19.49 15.85
CA PHE A 281 -9.59 20.18 15.04
C PHE A 281 -8.94 21.36 15.79
N ILE A 282 -9.75 22.15 16.49
CA ILE A 282 -9.26 23.26 17.33
C ILE A 282 -8.34 22.72 18.42
N GLN A 283 -8.68 21.59 19.04
CA GLN A 283 -7.83 20.96 20.04
C GLN A 283 -6.49 20.52 19.44
N CYS A 284 -6.49 19.85 18.28
CA CYS A 284 -5.24 19.48 17.60
C CYS A 284 -4.35 20.70 17.28
N CYS A 285 -4.95 21.81 16.85
CA CYS A 285 -4.21 23.05 16.63
C CYS A 285 -3.65 23.62 17.94
N THR A 286 -4.46 23.59 19.00
CA THR A 286 -4.08 24.06 20.34
C THR A 286 -2.91 23.25 20.90
N ASP A 287 -2.97 21.93 20.79
CA ASP A 287 -1.89 21.03 21.22
C ASP A 287 -0.60 21.37 20.47
N LYS A 288 -0.68 21.55 19.15
CA LYS A 288 0.50 21.86 18.34
C LYS A 288 1.13 23.22 18.68
N VAL A 289 0.31 24.24 18.92
CA VAL A 289 0.78 25.55 19.38
C VAL A 289 1.40 25.45 20.77
N THR A 290 0.78 24.68 21.66
CA THR A 290 1.29 24.44 23.02
C THR A 290 2.64 23.76 22.99
N ASP A 291 2.81 22.71 22.17
CA ASP A 291 4.09 22.02 21.99
C ASP A 291 5.19 23.01 21.57
N VAL A 292 4.91 23.90 20.62
CA VAL A 292 5.88 24.90 20.14
C VAL A 292 6.25 25.88 21.26
N ILE A 293 5.26 26.37 22.02
CA ILE A 293 5.50 27.28 23.16
C ILE A 293 6.35 26.60 24.23
N LEU A 294 6.08 25.33 24.54
CA LEU A 294 6.84 24.55 25.52
C LEU A 294 8.29 24.34 25.03
N ASP A 295 8.47 24.00 23.76
CA ASP A 295 9.78 23.86 23.12
C ASP A 295 10.59 25.16 23.19
N GLU A 296 9.96 26.31 22.91
CA GLU A 296 10.59 27.63 23.00
C GLU A 296 10.97 27.99 24.43
N ARG A 297 10.07 27.71 25.39
CA ARG A 297 10.32 27.91 26.82
C ARG A 297 11.51 27.09 27.30
N GLU A 298 11.64 25.82 26.90
CA GLU A 298 12.75 24.97 27.31
C GLU A 298 14.10 25.44 26.75
N LYS A 299 14.10 26.04 25.55
CA LYS A 299 15.31 26.56 24.90
C LYS A 299 15.73 27.93 25.44
N CYS A 300 14.84 28.66 26.09
CA CYS A 300 15.14 30.01 26.58
C CYS A 300 15.84 30.00 27.96
N LYS A 301 16.76 30.94 28.18
CA LYS A 301 17.41 31.12 29.49
C LYS A 301 16.51 31.81 30.51
N HIS A 302 15.65 32.71 30.04
CA HIS A 302 14.70 33.46 30.85
C HIS A 302 13.43 33.66 30.03
N PHE A 303 12.27 33.57 30.69
CA PHE A 303 10.96 33.92 30.14
C PHE A 303 10.20 34.76 31.16
N SER A 304 9.23 35.54 30.68
CA SER A 304 8.28 36.30 31.49
C SER A 304 6.87 35.91 31.08
N MET A 305 5.93 35.94 32.04
CA MET A 305 4.52 35.67 31.81
C MET A 305 3.72 36.90 32.26
N ILE A 306 2.81 37.36 31.42
CA ILE A 306 1.93 38.49 31.76
C ILE A 306 0.59 37.89 32.20
N VAL A 307 0.09 38.33 33.35
CA VAL A 307 -1.22 37.92 33.88
C VAL A 307 -2.12 39.13 33.84
N ASP A 308 -3.14 39.10 32.99
CA ASP A 308 -4.19 40.12 32.97
C ASP A 308 -5.44 39.56 33.67
N ALA A 309 -6.05 40.36 34.52
CA ALA A 309 -7.24 39.96 35.26
C ALA A 309 -8.35 40.98 35.07
N THR A 310 -9.41 40.55 34.40
CA THR A 310 -10.59 41.38 34.13
C THR A 310 -11.82 40.78 34.84
N PRO A 311 -12.58 41.54 35.64
CA PRO A 311 -13.84 41.07 36.19
C PRO A 311 -14.90 40.99 35.08
N ASP A 312 -15.64 39.88 35.02
CA ASP A 312 -16.77 39.73 34.10
C ASP A 312 -18.05 40.40 34.62
N THR A 313 -19.13 40.31 33.84
CA THR A 313 -20.45 40.90 34.19
C THR A 313 -21.10 40.26 35.41
N ALA A 314 -20.61 39.10 35.88
CA ALA A 314 -21.02 38.46 37.12
C ALA A 314 -20.08 38.82 38.31
N HIS A 315 -19.15 39.76 38.12
CA HIS A 315 -18.08 40.13 39.06
C HIS A 315 -17.14 38.97 39.41
N ILE A 316 -17.06 37.95 38.53
CA ILE A 316 -16.10 36.86 38.66
C ILE A 316 -14.83 37.28 37.94
N GLN A 317 -13.69 37.14 38.62
CA GLN A 317 -12.39 37.49 38.06
C GLN A 317 -11.99 36.44 37.01
N GLN A 318 -11.76 36.88 35.78
CA GLN A 318 -11.20 36.05 34.71
C GLN A 318 -9.74 36.43 34.50
N ASN A 319 -8.85 35.44 34.63
CA ASN A 319 -7.42 35.62 34.42
C ASN A 319 -7.03 35.10 33.04
N VAL A 320 -6.33 35.91 32.27
CA VAL A 320 -5.72 35.54 30.99
C VAL A 320 -4.21 35.58 31.15
N LEU A 321 -3.55 34.49 30.75
CA LEU A 321 -2.09 34.38 30.72
C LEU A 321 -1.63 34.68 29.29
N PHE A 322 -0.70 35.64 29.15
CA PHE A 322 -0.08 36.03 27.89
C PHE A 322 1.41 35.68 27.87
#